data_AF-A0A6L8W462-F1
#
_entry.id   AF-A0A6L8W462-F1
#
_cell.length_a   1.000
_cell.length_b   1.000
_cell.length_c   1.000
_cell.angle_alpha   90.00
_cell.angle_beta   90.00
_cell.angle_gamma   90.00
#
_symmetry.space_group_name_H-M   'P 1'
#
loop_
_entity.id
_entity.type
_entity.pdbx_description
1 polymer ?
#
loop_
_entity_poly.entity_id
_entity_poly.type
_entity_poly.pdbx_seq_one_letter_code
_entity_poly.pdbx_strand_id
1 'polypeptide(L)'
;MTQTSQTLVNRNISVIDPASGQLHRTSIRLEAIEWEALRDICARDNLSINEFCCRVDMDERRREHSRTSRIRSAILDHYLNNSRQLDS
;
A
#
# COMPACT_ATOMS: atom_id res chain seq x y z
N MET A 1 8.84 11.20 20.05
CA MET A 1 8.44 10.02 19.25
C MET A 1 7.07 9.61 19.74
N THR A 2 6.02 9.99 19.02
CA THR A 2 4.65 9.63 19.37
C THR A 2 4.47 8.14 19.08
N GLN A 3 4.19 7.36 20.11
CA GLN A 3 3.93 5.93 19.98
C GLN A 3 2.59 5.74 19.26
N THR A 4 2.63 5.47 17.96
CA THR A 4 1.43 5.11 17.19
C THR A 4 0.95 3.78 17.75
N SER A 5 -0.21 3.77 18.43
CA SER A 5 -0.80 2.54 18.97
C SER A 5 -0.87 1.47 17.87
N GLN A 6 -0.32 0.29 18.13
CA GLN A 6 -0.31 -0.89 17.25
C GLN A 6 -1.72 -1.48 17.13
N THR A 7 -2.60 -0.73 16.46
CA THR A 7 -3.96 -1.17 16.19
C THR A 7 -4.06 -1.50 14.71
N LEU A 8 -4.34 -2.76 14.40
CA LEU A 8 -4.75 -3.18 13.06
C LEU A 8 -6.07 -2.49 12.68
N VAL A 9 -6.01 -1.55 11.73
CA VAL A 9 -7.17 -0.79 11.26
C VAL A 9 -7.64 -1.34 9.92
N ASN A 10 -8.91 -1.74 9.87
CA ASN A 10 -9.59 -2.10 8.63
C ASN A 10 -10.09 -0.83 7.92
N ARG A 11 -9.80 -0.68 6.63
CA ARG A 11 -10.44 0.36 5.79
C ARG A 11 -10.82 -0.22 4.44
N ASN A 12 -11.83 0.39 3.82
CA ASN A 12 -12.25 0.02 2.48
C ASN A 12 -11.45 0.80 1.43
N ILE A 13 -11.07 0.11 0.38
CA ILE A 13 -10.45 0.67 -0.83
C ILE A 13 -11.24 0.19 -2.04
N SER A 14 -11.09 0.91 -3.14
CA SER A 14 -11.61 0.49 -4.44
C SER A 14 -10.45 0.23 -5.37
N VAL A 15 -10.36 -0.97 -5.93
CA VAL A 15 -9.30 -1.38 -6.85
C VAL A 15 -9.89 -1.96 -8.13
N ILE A 16 -9.16 -1.87 -9.23
CA ILE A 16 -9.51 -2.59 -10.45
C ILE A 16 -9.01 -4.02 -10.29
N ASP A 17 -9.91 -4.99 -10.41
CA ASP A 17 -9.56 -6.40 -10.38
C ASP A 17 -8.78 -6.76 -11.67
N PRO A 18 -7.55 -7.29 -11.56
CA PRO A 18 -6.69 -7.49 -12.72
C PRO A 18 -7.20 -8.58 -13.68
N ALA A 19 -8.04 -9.51 -13.21
CA ALA A 19 -8.59 -10.58 -14.05
C ALA A 19 -9.82 -10.13 -14.84
N SER A 20 -10.70 -9.33 -14.21
CA SER A 20 -11.98 -8.91 -14.79
C SER A 20 -11.99 -7.48 -15.33
N GLY A 21 -11.01 -6.65 -14.96
CA GLY A 21 -10.96 -5.23 -15.31
C GLY A 21 -12.03 -4.36 -14.63
N GLN A 22 -12.78 -4.92 -13.67
CA GLN A 22 -13.88 -4.21 -13.00
C GLN A 22 -13.45 -3.56 -11.69
N LEU A 23 -14.12 -2.46 -11.33
CA LEU A 23 -13.94 -1.82 -10.03
C LEU A 23 -14.54 -2.69 -8.93
N HIS A 24 -13.69 -3.10 -7.99
CA HIS A 24 -14.05 -3.92 -6.84
C HIS A 24 -13.73 -3.18 -5.54
N ARG A 25 -14.74 -3.04 -4.67
CA ARG A 25 -14.57 -2.48 -3.33
C ARG A 25 -14.26 -3.59 -2.34
N THR A 26 -13.14 -3.47 -1.64
CA THR A 26 -12.66 -4.47 -0.68
C THR A 26 -12.15 -3.81 0.59
N SER A 27 -11.98 -4.58 1.67
CA SER A 27 -11.32 -4.12 2.88
C SER A 27 -9.89 -4.63 2.95
N ILE A 28 -8.97 -3.77 3.40
CA ILE A 28 -7.60 -4.16 3.77
C ILE A 28 -7.34 -3.81 5.22
N ARG A 29 -6.43 -4.57 5.84
CA ARG A 29 -6.09 -4.45 7.26
C ARG A 29 -4.61 -4.13 7.44
N LEU A 30 -4.32 -2.89 7.81
CA LEU A 30 -2.97 -2.41 8.02
C LEU A 30 -2.82 -1.88 9.44
N GLU A 31 -1.60 -1.93 9.97
CA GLU A 31 -1.23 -1.22 11.20
C GLU A 31 -1.41 0.30 11.01
N ALA A 32 -1.57 1.02 12.11
CA ALA A 32 -1.69 2.48 12.05
C ALA A 32 -0.49 3.16 11.35
N ILE A 33 0.72 2.67 11.62
CA ILE A 33 1.96 3.14 11.01
C ILE A 33 2.00 2.85 9.50
N GLU A 34 1.49 1.69 9.07
CA GLU A 34 1.42 1.32 7.65
C GLU A 34 0.43 2.21 6.90
N TRP A 35 -0.70 2.55 7.53
CA TRP A 35 -1.65 3.51 6.99
C TRP A 35 -1.07 4.93 6.86
N GLU A 36 -0.23 5.34 7.81
CA GLU A 36 0.45 6.63 7.78
C GLU A 36 1.52 6.66 6.68
N ALA A 37 2.36 5.64 6.62
CA ALA A 37 3.34 5.43 5.56
C ALA A 37 2.70 5.44 4.17
N LEU A 38 1.58 4.74 4.00
CA LEU A 38 0.83 4.75 2.73
C LEU A 38 0.35 6.15 2.35
N ARG A 39 -0.15 6.94 3.32
CA ARG A 39 -0.60 8.32 3.06
C ARG A 39 0.58 9.22 2.67
N ASP A 40 1.71 9.08 3.33
CA ASP A 40 2.92 9.85 3.05
C ASP A 40 3.46 9.54 1.64
N ILE A 41 3.55 8.26 1.26
CA ILE A 41 3.90 7.83 -0.11
C ILE A 41 2.94 8.46 -1.13
N CYS A 42 1.63 8.32 -0.91
CA CYS A 42 0.61 8.86 -1.82
C CYS A 42 0.72 10.38 -1.97
N ALA A 43 0.97 11.11 -0.88
CA ALA A 43 1.13 12.56 -0.91
C ALA A 43 2.40 12.98 -1.68
N ARG A 44 3.52 12.27 -1.51
CA ARG A 44 4.78 12.54 -2.22
C ARG A 44 4.66 12.26 -3.72
N ASP A 45 3.98 11.18 -4.08
CA ASP A 45 3.88 10.71 -5.46
C ASP A 45 2.67 11.32 -6.20
N ASN A 46 1.89 12.20 -5.54
CA ASN A 46 0.64 12.78 -6.03
C ASN A 46 -0.36 11.72 -6.53
N LEU A 47 -0.56 10.68 -5.72
CA LEU A 47 -1.48 9.57 -5.97
C LEU A 47 -2.58 9.52 -4.91
N SER A 48 -3.76 9.04 -5.27
CA SER A 48 -4.71 8.55 -4.29
C SER A 48 -4.32 7.17 -3.77
N ILE A 49 -4.80 6.83 -2.57
CA ILE A 49 -4.65 5.48 -1.99
C ILE A 49 -5.19 4.41 -2.94
N ASN A 50 -6.33 4.65 -3.59
CA ASN A 50 -6.91 3.69 -4.53
C ASN A 50 -6.00 3.48 -5.74
N GLU A 51 -5.43 4.54 -6.32
CA GLU A 51 -4.49 4.43 -7.44
C GLU A 51 -3.23 3.66 -7.05
N PHE A 52 -2.66 3.96 -5.88
CA PHE A 52 -1.54 3.18 -5.35
C PHE A 52 -1.92 1.70 -5.22
N CYS A 53 -3.06 1.39 -4.60
CA CYS A 53 -3.50 0.02 -4.45
C CYS A 53 -3.75 -0.70 -5.79
N CYS A 54 -4.33 -0.02 -6.78
CA CYS A 54 -4.48 -0.55 -8.13
C CYS A 54 -3.12 -0.88 -8.76
N ARG A 55 -2.15 0.04 -8.69
CA ARG A 55 -0.80 -0.18 -9.25
C ARG A 55 -0.13 -1.39 -8.61
N VAL A 56 -0.24 -1.53 -7.30
CA VAL A 56 0.31 -2.67 -6.56
C VAL A 56 -0.39 -3.98 -6.93
N ASP A 57 -1.71 -3.98 -7.12
CA ASP A 57 -2.45 -5.17 -7.52
C ASP A 57 -2.20 -5.60 -8.97
N MET A 58 -1.84 -4.66 -9.85
CA MET A 58 -1.49 -4.93 -11.25
C MET A 58 -0.01 -5.33 -11.45
N ASP A 59 0.82 -5.23 -10.41
CA ASP A 59 2.25 -5.56 -10.51
C ASP A 59 2.48 -7.08 -10.48
N GLU A 60 2.71 -7.66 -11.66
CA GLU A 60 2.95 -9.10 -11.84
C GLU A 60 4.22 -9.62 -11.14
N ARG A 61 5.13 -8.73 -10.73
CA ARG A 61 6.34 -9.11 -9.99
C ARG A 61 6.05 -9.44 -8.54
N ARG A 62 4.92 -8.95 -8.01
CA ARG A 62 4.51 -9.16 -6.61
C ARG A 62 3.86 -10.53 -6.44
N ARG A 63 4.38 -11.31 -5.50
CA ARG A 63 4.05 -12.73 -5.29
C ARG A 63 3.20 -12.98 -4.05
N GLU A 64 2.87 -11.94 -3.29
CA GLU A 64 2.13 -12.07 -2.04
C GLU A 64 0.72 -12.62 -2.28
N HIS A 65 0.32 -13.58 -1.43
CA HIS A 65 -0.94 -14.30 -1.58
C HIS A 65 -2.18 -13.45 -1.34
N SER A 66 -2.12 -12.47 -0.42
CA SER A 66 -3.24 -11.58 -0.13
C SER A 66 -2.96 -10.15 -0.58
N ARG A 67 -4.02 -9.43 -0.94
CA ARG A 67 -3.96 -8.00 -1.25
C ARG A 67 -3.37 -7.20 -0.09
N THR A 68 -3.81 -7.47 1.14
CA THR A 68 -3.28 -6.81 2.34
C THR A 68 -1.77 -7.00 2.48
N SER A 69 -1.26 -8.23 2.33
CA SER A 69 0.18 -8.49 2.38
C SER A 69 0.93 -7.82 1.24
N ARG A 70 0.36 -7.79 0.03
CA ARG A 70 0.95 -7.14 -1.15
C ARG A 70 1.13 -5.64 -0.96
N ILE A 71 0.08 -4.98 -0.46
CA ILE A 71 0.09 -3.54 -0.15
C ILE A 71 1.10 -3.23 0.95
N ARG A 72 1.14 -4.04 2.02
CA ARG A 72 2.14 -3.90 3.09
C ARG A 72 3.57 -4.02 2.56
N SER A 73 3.88 -5.06 1.78
CA SER A 73 5.20 -5.22 1.17
C SER A 73 5.55 -4.05 0.25
N ALA A 74 4.59 -3.53 -0.52
CA ALA A 74 4.81 -2.40 -1.41
C ALA A 74 5.16 -1.11 -0.67
N ILE A 75 4.51 -0.85 0.48
CA ILE A 75 4.85 0.27 1.35
C ILE A 75 6.29 0.12 1.84
N LEU A 76 6.67 -1.06 2.36
CA LEU A 76 8.02 -1.31 2.86
C LEU A 76 9.10 -1.16 1.77
N ASP A 77 8.84 -1.73 0.60
CA ASP A 77 9.73 -1.68 -0.56
C ASP A 77 9.96 -0.24 -1.05
N HIS A 78 8.93 0.62 -1.04
CA HIS A 78 9.08 2.05 -1.38
C HIS A 78 10.06 2.76 -0.45
N TYR A 79 9.94 2.56 0.88
CA TYR A 79 10.88 3.17 1.83
C TYR A 79 12.28 2.56 1.76
N LEU A 80 12.41 1.24 1.56
CA LEU A 80 13.73 0.61 1.43
C LEU A 80 14.49 1.12 0.19
N ASN A 81 13.80 1.30 -0.94
CA ASN A 81 14.42 1.78 -2.16
C ASN A 81 14.72 3.29 -2.12
N ASN A 82 13.88 4.09 -1.45
CA ASN A 82 14.18 5.50 -1.21
C ASN A 82 15.37 5.70 -0.27
N SER A 83 15.50 4.90 0.79
CA SER A 83 16.67 4.97 1.69
C SER A 83 17.97 4.62 0.96
N ARG A 84 17.95 3.63 0.05
CA ARG A 84 19.12 3.26 -0.76
C ARG A 84 19.59 4.38 -1.71
N GLN A 85 18.70 5.27 -2.14
CA GLN A 85 19.07 6.43 -2.98
C GLN A 85 19.80 7.53 -2.21
N LEU A 86 19.61 7.63 -0.88
CA LEU A 86 20.33 8.61 -0.06
C LEU A 86 21.75 8.15 0.31
N ASP A 87 21.99 6.83 0.29
CA ASP A 87 23.27 6.21 0.61
C ASP A 87 24.20 6.03 -0.63
N SER A 88 23.75 6.43 -1.82
CA SER A 88 24.49 6.32 -3.11
C SER A 88 24.95 7.68 -3.62
#